data_AF-A0A357LAH9-F1
#
_entry.id   AF-A0A357LAH9-F1
#
_cell.length_a   1.000
_cell.length_b   1.000
_cell.length_c   1.000
_cell.angle_alpha   90.00
_cell.angle_beta   90.00
_cell.angle_gamma   90.00
#
_symmetry.space_group_name_H-M   'P 1'
#
loop_
_entity.id
_entity.type
_entity.pdbx_description
1 polymer ?
#
loop_
_entity_poly.entity_id
_entity_poly.type
_entity_poly.pdbx_seq_one_letter_code
_entity_poly.pdbx_strand_id
1 'polypeptide(L)' 'VKVKAVNTLRNKGKNKHFQGRPYTRSTVKKAVVTLEAGHSIDVTGRI' A
#
# COMPACT_ATOMS: atom_id res chain seq x y z
N VAL A 1 4.59 17.53 8.99
CA VAL A 1 3.46 16.69 8.52
C VAL A 1 2.70 16.17 9.71
N LYS A 2 1.40 16.46 9.82
CA LYS A 2 0.54 15.94 10.88
C LYS A 2 -0.58 15.10 10.27
N VAL A 3 -0.74 13.88 10.80
CA VAL A 3 -1.72 12.89 10.30
C VAL A 3 -2.94 12.92 11.21
N LYS A 4 -4.11 13.10 10.60
CA LYS A 4 -5.40 13.09 11.30
C LYS A 4 -5.93 11.68 11.48
N ALA A 5 -5.86 10.86 10.42
CA ALA A 5 -6.36 9.49 10.44
C ALA A 5 -5.59 8.58 9.48
N VAL A 6 -5.51 7.29 9.80
CA VAL A 6 -4.93 6.26 8.94
C VAL A 6 -5.88 5.08 8.86
N ASN A 7 -6.30 4.77 7.64
CA ASN A 7 -7.11 3.58 7.35
C ASN A 7 -6.22 2.55 6.65
N THR A 8 -6.25 1.30 7.10
CA THR A 8 -5.39 0.25 6.53
C THR A 8 -6.19 -0.91 5.97
N LEU A 9 -5.67 -1.51 4.90
CA LEU A 9 -6.24 -2.67 4.24
C LEU A 9 -5.14 -3.69 3.96
N ARG A 10 -5.44 -4.98 4.19
CA ARG A 10 -4.51 -6.07 3.89
C ARG A 10 -4.87 -6.69 2.54
N ASN A 11 -4.00 -6.53 1.55
CA ASN A 11 -4.16 -7.17 0.25
C ASN A 11 -3.35 -8.45 0.24
N LYS A 12 -4.02 -9.58 0.50
CA LYS A 12 -3.40 -10.91 0.40
C LYS A 12 -2.88 -11.13 -1.02
N GLY A 13 -1.64 -11.59 -1.12
CA GLY A 13 -1.04 -11.92 -2.41
C GLY A 13 -1.79 -13.07 -3.08
N LYS A 14 -1.93 -12.99 -4.41
CA LYS A 14 -2.59 -14.03 -5.20
C LYS A 14 -1.68 -15.25 -5.34
N ASN A 15 -2.26 -16.44 -5.28
CA ASN A 15 -1.60 -17.66 -5.71
C ASN A 15 -1.43 -17.60 -7.23
N LYS A 16 -0.25 -17.95 -7.71
CA LYS A 16 0.16 -17.87 -9.10
C LYS A 16 1.01 -19.09 -9.44
N HIS A 17 1.28 -19.25 -10.74
CA HIS A 17 2.20 -20.27 -11.24
C HIS A 17 3.24 -19.59 -12.11
N PHE A 18 4.50 -19.99 -11.96
CA PHE A 18 5.58 -19.58 -12.84
C PHE A 18 6.28 -20.84 -13.33
N GLN A 19 6.29 -21.06 -14.65
CA GLN A 19 6.86 -22.26 -15.27
C GLN A 19 6.34 -23.58 -14.65
N GLY A 20 5.03 -23.65 -14.39
CA GLY A 20 4.39 -24.83 -13.80
C GLY A 20 4.55 -24.99 -12.28
N ARG A 21 5.36 -24.15 -11.61
CA ARG A 21 5.53 -24.20 -10.14
C ARG A 21 4.59 -23.22 -9.44
N PRO A 22 3.79 -23.67 -8.44
CA PRO A 22 2.94 -22.78 -7.67
C PRO A 22 3.78 -21.86 -6.78
N TYR A 23 3.41 -20.59 -6.72
CA TYR A 23 3.97 -19.61 -5.80
C TYR A 23 2.88 -18.65 -5.35
N THR A 24 3.12 -17.94 -4.25
CA THR A 24 2.21 -16.89 -3.78
C THR A 24 2.91 -15.55 -3.85
N ARG A 25 2.25 -14.54 -4.39
CA ARG A 25 2.78 -13.17 -4.36
C ARG A 25 2.84 -12.68 -2.91
N SER A 26 3.73 -11.74 -2.63
CA SER A 26 3.81 -11.12 -1.31
C SER A 26 2.49 -10.41 -0.95
N THR A 27 2.05 -10.61 0.28
CA THR A 27 0.94 -9.84 0.84
C THR A 27 1.43 -8.44 1.16
N VAL A 28 0.67 -7.42 0.76
CA VAL A 28 1.01 -6.02 1.03
C VAL A 28 -0.08 -5.38 1.88
N LYS A 29 0.33 -4.53 2.82
CA LYS A 29 -0.59 -3.71 3.60
C LYS A 29 -0.63 -2.32 2.99
N LYS A 30 -1.81 -1.90 2.55
CA LYS A 30 -2.05 -0.56 2.01
C LYS A 30 -2.55 0.34 3.13
N ALA A 31 -2.12 1.60 3.11
CA ALA A 31 -2.60 2.63 4.02
C ALA A 31 -3.12 3.82 3.21
N VAL A 32 -4.32 4.27 3.56
CA VAL A 32 -4.88 5.54 3.10
C VAL A 32 -4.77 6.51 4.27
N VAL A 33 -4.07 7.62 4.06
CA VAL A 33 -3.71 8.56 5.12
C VAL A 33 -4.41 9.89 4.87
N THR A 34 -5.12 10.39 5.88
CA THR A 34 -5.77 11.70 5.85
C THR A 34 -4.95 12.69 6.68
N LEU A 35 -4.55 13.79 6.06
CA LEU A 35 -3.77 14.85 6.69
C LEU A 35 -4.67 15.93 7.28
N GLU A 36 -4.11 16.72 8.20
CA GLU A 36 -4.78 17.94 8.64
C GLU A 36 -4.72 19.03 7.56
N ALA A 37 -5.67 19.97 7.62
CA ALA A 37 -5.81 21.02 6.61
C ALA A 37 -4.53 21.89 6.55
N GLY A 38 -4.10 22.24 5.34
CA GLY A 38 -2.89 23.04 5.11
C GLY A 38 -1.59 22.24 5.01
N HIS A 39 -1.63 20.91 5.18
CA HIS A 39 -0.48 20.04 4.94
C HIS A 39 -0.61 19.32 3.60
N SER A 40 0.31 19.61 2.67
CA SER A 40 0.51 18.82 1.45
C SER A 40 1.76 17.96 1.58
N ILE A 41 1.74 16.80 0.92
CA ILE A 41 2.93 15.95 0.74
C ILE A 41 3.31 16.06 -0.73
N ASP A 42 4.50 16.57 -1.00
CA ASP A 42 5.11 16.51 -2.33
C ASP A 42 5.81 15.15 -2.48
N VAL A 43 5.37 14.33 -3.43
CA VAL A 43 5.84 12.94 -3.60
C VAL A 43 6.90 12.92 -4.71
N THR A 44 8.14 13.19 -4.35
CA THR A 44 9.29 13.10 -5.26
C THR A 44 9.84 11.67 -5.28
N GLY A 45 9.12 10.77 -5.93
CA GLY A 45 9.54 9.37 -6.06
C GLY A 45 8.44 8.54 -6.67
N ARG A 46 8.65 8.13 -7.92
CA ARG A 46 7.74 7.35 -8.78
C ARG A 46 6.79 6.42 -8.01
N ILE A 47 5.50 6.58 -8.33
CA ILE A 47 4.45 5.57 -8.15
C ILE A 47 4.83 4.29 -8.92
#